data_AF-A0A382CNJ2-F1
#
_entry.id   AF-A0A382CNJ2-F1
#
_cell.length_a   1.000
_cell.length_b   1.000
_cell.length_c   1.000
_cell.angle_alpha   90.00
_cell.angle_beta   90.00
_cell.angle_gamma   90.00
#
_symmetry.space_group_name_H-M   'P 1'
#
loop_
_entity.id
_entity.type
_entity.pdbx_description
1 polymer ?
#
loop_
_entity_poly.entity_id
_entity_poly.type
_entity_poly.pdbx_seq_one_letter_code
_entity_poly.pdbx_strand_id
1 'polypeptide(L)'
;MSESAMYKMPPTDTSPFSLMLWAQFAIFGLFVLQGAIEDDWVWAIADGIAGLLLLLRVKNGRPVVVLLIPVLTIALGSGEGLGELPFMWIFYGALAYLPVLAYDEFEVELDSDKKRIGVLGLFTAMVVVMGMVFGPAWVLAEGSGGEFEDPECSAEPCEVYEITSDAYNIIAAGIVIQVAAIGMAWGMRNYLAGPLGFLGIFTSWYGMGDMGIGDDPAGADFAWMLAMLTFFTLVMYGALGREVAPNSDASEGE
;
A
#
# COMPACT_ATOMS: atom_id res chain seq x y z
N MET A 1 19.48 -3.72 34.79
CA MET A 1 18.48 -3.51 33.73
C MET A 1 19.26 -3.43 32.44
N SER A 2 19.19 -4.43 31.54
CA SER A 2 19.87 -4.30 30.26
C SER A 2 19.11 -3.25 29.45
N GLU A 3 19.77 -2.17 29.06
CA GLU A 3 19.22 -1.20 28.12
C GLU A 3 18.84 -1.95 26.84
N SER A 4 17.55 -2.15 26.61
CA SER A 4 17.07 -2.66 25.33
C SER A 4 17.46 -1.63 24.27
N ALA A 5 18.18 -2.03 23.22
CA ALA A 5 18.58 -1.13 22.14
C ALA A 5 17.35 -0.36 21.60
N MET A 6 17.48 0.97 21.46
CA MET A 6 16.38 1.82 21.00
C MET A 6 16.01 1.59 19.52
N TYR A 7 16.91 0.97 18.76
CA TYR A 7 16.76 0.64 17.36
C TYR A 7 17.47 -0.68 17.04
N LYS A 8 17.12 -1.31 15.92
CA LYS A 8 17.79 -2.51 15.39
C LYS A 8 18.20 -2.27 13.95
N MET A 9 19.49 -2.36 13.67
CA MET A 9 20.01 -2.21 12.30
C MET A 9 19.28 -3.14 11.32
N PRO A 10 18.99 -2.68 10.10
CA PRO A 10 18.39 -3.52 9.08
C PRO A 10 19.36 -4.64 8.70
N PRO A 11 18.88 -5.87 8.46
CA PRO A 11 19.71 -6.88 7.83
C PRO A 11 20.11 -6.43 6.43
N THR A 12 21.26 -6.92 5.95
CA THR A 12 21.78 -6.67 4.60
C THR A 12 21.92 -7.96 3.79
N ASP A 13 21.30 -9.04 4.27
CA ASP A 13 21.25 -10.30 3.54
C ASP A 13 20.16 -10.26 2.46
N THR A 14 20.11 -11.30 1.63
CA THR A 14 19.10 -11.45 0.56
C THR A 14 17.89 -12.26 1.03
N SER A 15 17.65 -12.34 2.35
CA SER A 15 16.47 -13.05 2.87
C SER A 15 15.19 -12.34 2.45
N PRO A 16 14.05 -13.05 2.33
CA PRO A 16 12.77 -12.42 2.02
C PRO A 16 12.40 -11.30 3.01
N PHE A 17 12.76 -11.47 4.28
CA PHE A 17 12.56 -10.46 5.33
C PHE A 17 13.38 -9.19 5.06
N SER A 18 14.68 -9.34 4.78
CA SER A 18 15.55 -8.20 4.49
C SER A 18 15.10 -7.47 3.23
N LEU A 19 14.82 -8.20 2.15
CA LEU A 19 14.32 -7.61 0.91
C LEU A 19 13.00 -6.86 1.12
N MET A 20 12.08 -7.40 1.92
CA MET A 20 10.82 -6.74 2.25
C MET A 20 11.07 -5.41 2.98
N LEU A 21 11.98 -5.41 3.94
CA LEU A 21 12.29 -4.23 4.76
C LEU A 21 12.94 -3.13 3.92
N TRP A 22 13.82 -3.50 2.98
CA TRP A 22 14.38 -2.55 2.01
C TRP A 22 13.37 -2.10 0.96
N ALA A 23 12.46 -2.96 0.50
CA ALA A 23 11.36 -2.58 -0.39
C ALA A 23 10.41 -1.58 0.29
N GLN A 24 10.08 -1.80 1.57
CA GLN A 24 9.33 -0.85 2.39
C GLN A 24 10.06 0.50 2.45
N PHE A 25 11.36 0.51 2.73
CA PHE A 25 12.14 1.74 2.77
C PHE A 25 12.19 2.45 1.41
N ALA A 26 12.29 1.70 0.30
CA ALA A 26 12.29 2.25 -1.04
C ALA A 26 10.96 2.97 -1.37
N ILE A 27 9.83 2.45 -0.91
CA ILE A 27 8.52 3.12 -1.06
C ILE A 27 8.54 4.49 -0.40
N PHE A 28 8.98 4.59 0.86
CA PHE A 28 9.12 5.89 1.54
C PHE A 28 10.14 6.79 0.85
N GLY A 29 11.22 6.24 0.31
CA GLY A 29 12.18 6.99 -0.49
C GLY A 29 11.58 7.59 -1.76
N LEU A 30 10.60 6.91 -2.38
CA LEU A 30 9.86 7.46 -3.51
C LEU A 30 8.89 8.57 -3.08
N PHE A 31 8.26 8.47 -1.91
CA PHE A 31 7.46 9.58 -1.37
C PHE A 31 8.31 10.81 -1.04
N VAL A 32 9.51 10.61 -0.52
CA VAL A 32 10.48 11.70 -0.31
C VAL A 32 10.82 12.38 -1.63
N LEU A 33 11.06 11.58 -2.68
CA LEU A 33 11.36 12.10 -4.01
C LEU A 33 10.18 12.89 -4.57
N GLN A 34 8.97 12.35 -4.45
CA GLN A 34 7.75 13.01 -4.92
C GLN A 34 7.54 14.36 -4.24
N GLY A 35 7.56 14.40 -2.90
CA GLY A 35 7.41 15.66 -2.17
C GLY A 35 8.51 16.67 -2.51
N ALA A 36 9.75 16.21 -2.75
CA ALA A 36 10.83 17.10 -3.19
C ALA A 36 10.63 17.64 -4.63
N ILE A 37 10.04 16.86 -5.53
CA ILE A 37 9.70 17.30 -6.90
C ILE A 37 8.59 18.34 -6.87
N GLU A 38 7.63 18.19 -5.96
CA GLU A 38 6.47 19.08 -5.79
C GLU A 38 6.76 20.30 -4.89
N ASP A 39 7.99 20.45 -4.38
CA ASP A 39 8.39 21.45 -3.37
C ASP A 39 7.63 21.34 -2.03
N ASP A 40 6.96 20.20 -1.77
CA ASP A 40 6.38 19.83 -0.48
C ASP A 40 7.42 19.16 0.42
N TRP A 41 8.27 20.01 1.02
CA TRP A 41 9.30 19.56 1.97
C TRP A 41 8.74 19.01 3.27
N VAL A 42 7.50 19.35 3.63
CA VAL A 42 6.85 18.81 4.85
C VAL A 42 6.57 17.34 4.62
N TRP A 43 5.94 17.00 3.49
CA TRP A 43 5.69 15.62 3.08
C TRP A 43 7.01 14.85 2.96
N ALA A 44 7.98 15.40 2.22
CA ALA A 44 9.24 14.73 1.97
C ALA A 44 10.03 14.41 3.25
N ILE A 45 10.09 15.35 4.20
CA ILE A 45 10.79 15.12 5.47
C ILE A 45 10.03 14.11 6.33
N ALA A 46 8.70 14.22 6.40
CA ALA A 46 7.88 13.34 7.21
C ALA A 46 8.00 11.88 6.76
N ASP A 47 7.97 11.62 5.45
CA ASP A 47 8.16 10.29 4.89
C ASP A 47 9.59 9.78 4.99
N GLY A 48 10.58 10.66 4.89
CA GLY A 48 11.97 10.31 5.15
C GLY A 48 12.17 9.81 6.58
N ILE A 49 11.56 10.51 7.55
CA ILE A 49 11.55 10.09 8.95
C ILE A 49 10.79 8.77 9.10
N ALA A 50 9.62 8.63 8.49
CA ALA A 50 8.82 7.41 8.56
C ALA A 50 9.60 6.19 8.03
N GLY A 51 10.18 6.31 6.84
CA GLY A 51 11.01 5.25 6.24
C GLY A 51 12.18 4.85 7.14
N LEU A 52 12.90 5.81 7.71
CA LEU A 52 14.02 5.53 8.62
C LEU A 52 13.58 4.88 9.93
N LEU A 53 12.47 5.32 10.53
CA LEU A 53 11.92 4.73 11.75
C LEU A 53 11.57 3.25 11.54
N LEU A 54 11.02 2.91 10.37
CA LEU A 54 10.67 1.54 10.01
C LEU A 54 11.90 0.69 9.66
N LEU A 55 12.81 1.22 8.84
CA LEU A 55 14.06 0.56 8.43
C LEU A 55 14.93 0.20 9.64
N LEU A 56 15.11 1.16 10.56
CA LEU A 56 15.90 0.98 11.78
C LEU A 56 15.11 0.28 12.90
N ARG A 57 13.86 -0.14 12.63
CA ARG A 57 12.98 -0.84 13.57
C ARG A 57 12.99 -0.18 14.95
N VAL A 58 12.84 1.15 14.95
CA VAL A 58 12.90 1.96 16.17
C VAL A 58 11.78 1.54 17.12
N LYS A 59 12.06 1.47 18.41
CA LYS A 59 11.05 1.17 19.42
C LYS A 59 9.90 2.19 19.32
N ASN A 60 8.67 1.70 19.19
CA ASN A 60 7.47 2.51 18.95
C ASN A 60 7.46 3.31 17.63
N GLY A 61 8.35 3.03 16.68
CA GLY A 61 8.40 3.72 15.39
C GLY A 61 7.12 3.55 14.56
N ARG A 62 6.48 2.37 14.61
CA ARG A 62 5.26 2.09 13.83
C ARG A 62 4.05 2.91 14.28
N PRO A 63 3.69 2.98 15.58
CA PRO A 63 2.67 3.92 16.03
C PRO A 63 2.94 5.38 15.63
N VAL A 64 4.21 5.81 15.66
CA VAL A 64 4.60 7.16 15.22
C VAL A 64 4.33 7.33 13.72
N VAL A 65 4.78 6.39 12.89
CA VAL A 65 4.56 6.42 11.44
C VAL A 65 3.08 6.40 11.08
N VAL A 66 2.27 5.58 11.76
CA VAL A 66 0.86 5.42 11.39
C VAL A 66 0.00 6.55 11.93
N LEU A 67 0.20 6.96 13.18
CA LEU A 67 -0.72 7.90 13.84
C LEU A 67 -0.21 9.34 13.79
N LEU A 68 1.09 9.54 14.01
CA LEU A 68 1.64 10.89 14.20
C LEU A 68 2.05 11.53 12.87
N ILE A 69 2.69 10.79 11.97
CA ILE A 69 3.16 11.33 10.69
C ILE A 69 2.00 11.93 9.86
N PRO A 70 0.89 11.22 9.58
CA PRO A 70 -0.25 11.79 8.85
C PRO A 70 -0.86 13.03 9.51
N VAL A 71 -0.93 13.05 10.85
CA VAL A 71 -1.47 14.21 11.58
C VAL A 71 -0.53 15.42 11.48
N LEU A 72 0.79 15.18 11.54
CA LEU A 72 1.78 16.24 11.45
C LEU A 72 1.87 16.84 10.04
N THR A 73 1.82 16.02 9.00
CA THR A 73 1.83 16.52 7.61
C THR A 73 0.65 17.44 7.37
N ILE A 74 -0.56 16.99 7.72
CA ILE A 74 -1.79 17.80 7.61
C ILE A 74 -1.71 19.08 8.47
N ALA A 75 -1.27 18.97 9.72
CA ALA A 75 -1.19 20.13 10.62
C ALA A 75 -0.18 21.19 10.15
N LEU A 76 0.83 20.79 9.37
CA LEU A 76 1.84 21.68 8.81
C LEU A 76 1.48 22.18 7.40
N GLY A 77 0.28 21.88 6.91
CA GLY A 77 -0.26 22.40 5.66
C GLY A 77 0.12 21.60 4.42
N SER A 78 0.45 20.32 4.59
CA SER A 78 0.74 19.36 3.51
C SER A 78 -0.38 18.32 3.40
N GLY A 79 -0.71 17.88 2.18
CA GLY A 79 -1.86 17.01 1.87
C GLY A 79 -3.18 17.75 1.68
N GLU A 80 -4.27 17.02 1.42
CA GLU A 80 -5.59 17.59 1.09
C GLU A 80 -6.47 17.83 2.34
N GLY A 81 -5.98 17.45 3.52
CA GLY A 81 -6.51 17.88 4.82
C GLY A 81 -7.10 16.74 5.66
N LEU A 82 -7.91 17.10 6.66
CA LEU A 82 -8.43 16.14 7.66
C LEU A 82 -9.38 15.08 7.07
N GLY A 83 -9.95 15.32 5.89
CA GLY A 83 -10.80 14.35 5.18
C GLY A 83 -10.05 13.09 4.77
N GLU A 84 -8.77 13.22 4.40
CA GLU A 84 -7.92 12.11 3.96
C GLU A 84 -7.28 11.33 5.12
N LEU A 85 -7.33 11.86 6.34
CA LEU A 85 -6.66 11.28 7.50
C LEU A 85 -7.01 9.78 7.71
N PRO A 86 -8.28 9.33 7.58
CA PRO A 86 -8.62 7.91 7.67
C PRO A 86 -7.95 7.06 6.58
N PHE A 87 -7.86 7.59 5.35
CA PHE A 87 -7.18 6.94 4.24
C PHE A 87 -5.68 6.80 4.52
N MET A 88 -5.03 7.90 4.94
CA MET A 88 -3.61 7.87 5.30
C MET A 88 -3.33 6.87 6.42
N TRP A 89 -4.18 6.79 7.45
CA TRP A 89 -4.02 5.80 8.52
C TRP A 89 -4.13 4.36 8.04
N ILE A 90 -5.04 4.06 7.11
CA ILE A 90 -5.16 2.73 6.53
C ILE A 90 -3.94 2.42 5.67
N PHE A 91 -3.49 3.37 4.85
CA PHE A 91 -2.36 3.21 3.95
C PHE A 91 -1.03 3.03 4.70
N TYR A 92 -0.68 3.99 5.57
CA TYR A 92 0.51 3.90 6.42
C TYR A 92 0.40 2.73 7.38
N GLY A 93 -0.81 2.43 7.89
CA GLY A 93 -1.10 1.26 8.69
C GLY A 93 -0.76 -0.03 7.97
N ALA A 94 -1.20 -0.18 6.72
CA ALA A 94 -0.87 -1.32 5.88
C ALA A 94 0.63 -1.42 5.63
N LEU A 95 1.27 -0.34 5.17
CA LEU A 95 2.71 -0.31 4.94
C LEU A 95 3.48 -0.69 6.20
N ALA A 96 3.15 -0.13 7.35
CA ALA A 96 3.86 -0.37 8.60
C ALA A 96 3.54 -1.73 9.23
N TYR A 97 2.31 -2.25 9.18
CA TYR A 97 1.94 -3.44 9.95
C TYR A 97 1.85 -4.74 9.14
N LEU A 98 1.68 -4.68 7.82
CA LEU A 98 1.70 -5.89 6.99
C LEU A 98 3.00 -6.70 7.16
N PRO A 99 4.20 -6.09 7.13
CA PRO A 99 5.45 -6.77 7.44
C PRO A 99 5.49 -7.48 8.79
N VAL A 100 4.94 -6.84 9.81
CA VAL A 100 4.94 -7.34 11.19
C VAL A 100 4.10 -8.58 11.33
N LEU A 101 2.98 -8.61 10.63
CA LEU A 101 2.07 -9.73 10.64
C LEU A 101 2.57 -10.87 9.73
N ALA A 102 3.33 -10.55 8.68
CA ALA A 102 3.87 -11.54 7.74
C ALA A 102 5.18 -12.22 8.19
N TYR A 103 5.93 -11.60 9.12
CA TYR A 103 7.28 -12.04 9.51
C TYR A 103 7.41 -12.13 11.04
N ASP A 104 8.02 -13.21 11.54
CA ASP A 104 8.25 -13.45 12.97
C ASP A 104 9.42 -12.64 13.54
N GLU A 105 10.26 -12.13 12.66
CA GLU A 105 11.48 -11.35 12.90
C GLU A 105 11.21 -9.98 13.58
N PHE A 106 9.94 -9.65 13.82
CA PHE A 106 9.48 -8.45 14.53
C PHE A 106 9.13 -8.67 16.00
N GLU A 107 9.37 -9.86 16.56
CA GLU A 107 9.13 -10.18 18.00
C GLU A 107 7.68 -9.95 18.45
N VAL A 108 6.73 -9.99 17.51
CA VAL A 108 5.30 -9.93 17.82
C VAL A 108 4.80 -11.35 18.05
N GLU A 109 4.48 -11.66 19.31
CA GLU A 109 3.88 -12.92 19.73
C GLU A 109 2.38 -12.91 19.41
N LEU A 110 2.05 -13.34 18.20
CA LEU A 110 0.69 -13.65 17.80
C LEU A 110 0.65 -15.09 17.30
N ASP A 111 -0.48 -15.74 17.54
CA ASP A 111 -0.76 -17.05 16.97
C ASP A 111 -0.72 -16.98 15.44
N SER A 112 -0.21 -18.04 14.80
CA SER A 112 0.02 -18.10 13.34
C SER A 112 -1.24 -17.80 12.54
N ASP A 113 -2.38 -18.36 12.95
CA ASP A 113 -3.69 -18.10 12.34
C ASP A 113 -4.12 -16.63 12.49
N LYS A 114 -3.86 -16.02 13.65
CA LYS A 114 -4.20 -14.61 13.88
C LYS A 114 -3.33 -13.67 13.08
N LYS A 115 -2.03 -13.94 12.99
CA LYS A 115 -1.10 -13.19 12.12
C LYS A 115 -1.58 -13.20 10.69
N ARG A 116 -1.90 -14.39 10.21
CA ARG A 116 -2.38 -14.61 8.85
C ARG A 116 -3.71 -13.93 8.57
N ILE A 117 -4.72 -14.09 9.44
CA ILE A 117 -6.00 -13.38 9.30
C ILE A 117 -5.76 -11.86 9.35
N GLY A 118 -4.82 -11.41 10.17
CA GLY A 118 -4.39 -10.01 10.22
C GLY A 118 -3.81 -9.52 8.90
N VAL A 119 -2.89 -10.28 8.28
CA VAL A 119 -2.35 -9.95 6.95
C VAL A 119 -3.46 -9.90 5.91
N LEU A 120 -4.30 -10.95 5.84
CA LEU A 120 -5.39 -11.03 4.85
C LEU A 120 -6.40 -9.91 5.02
N GLY A 121 -6.78 -9.60 6.27
CA GLY A 121 -7.70 -8.52 6.60
C GLY A 121 -7.13 -7.15 6.25
N LEU A 122 -5.87 -6.87 6.65
CA LEU A 122 -5.23 -5.59 6.38
C LEU A 122 -4.93 -5.40 4.88
N PHE A 123 -4.52 -6.45 4.19
CA PHE A 123 -4.37 -6.46 2.72
C PHE A 123 -5.71 -6.18 2.04
N THR A 124 -6.80 -6.84 2.46
CA THR A 124 -8.13 -6.62 1.89
C THR A 124 -8.61 -5.20 2.13
N ALA A 125 -8.47 -4.69 3.36
CA ALA A 125 -8.85 -3.33 3.70
C ALA A 125 -8.09 -2.32 2.83
N MET A 126 -6.79 -2.52 2.66
CA MET A 126 -5.97 -1.68 1.81
C MET A 126 -6.38 -1.76 0.34
N VAL A 127 -6.58 -2.96 -0.22
CA VAL A 127 -6.98 -3.11 -1.63
C VAL A 127 -8.33 -2.45 -1.89
N VAL A 128 -9.30 -2.64 -1.00
CA VAL A 128 -10.64 -2.04 -1.16
C VAL A 128 -10.57 -0.52 -1.05
N VAL A 129 -9.88 0.01 -0.04
CA VAL A 129 -9.80 1.47 0.18
C VAL A 129 -9.02 2.15 -0.93
N MET A 130 -7.84 1.63 -1.29
CA MET A 130 -7.08 2.14 -2.43
C MET A 130 -7.88 2.00 -3.73
N GLY A 131 -8.59 0.88 -3.91
CA GLY A 131 -9.46 0.66 -5.05
C GLY A 131 -10.56 1.71 -5.15
N MET A 132 -11.17 2.10 -4.02
CA MET A 132 -12.20 3.13 -3.98
C MET A 132 -11.66 4.54 -4.26
N VAL A 133 -10.43 4.83 -3.83
CA VAL A 133 -9.81 6.16 -4.03
C VAL A 133 -9.22 6.29 -5.44
N PHE A 134 -8.46 5.29 -5.88
CA PHE A 134 -7.75 5.29 -7.16
C PHE A 134 -8.53 4.63 -8.31
N GLY A 135 -9.72 4.12 -8.05
CA GLY A 135 -10.57 3.46 -9.04
C GLY A 135 -12.04 3.60 -8.70
N PRO A 136 -12.55 4.84 -8.68
CA PRO A 136 -13.75 5.13 -7.92
C PRO A 136 -14.95 4.34 -8.42
N ALA A 137 -15.54 3.59 -7.49
CA ALA A 137 -16.76 2.83 -7.74
C ALA A 137 -17.94 3.72 -8.16
N TRP A 138 -17.86 5.05 -7.92
CA TRP A 138 -18.85 6.02 -8.38
C TRP A 138 -18.81 6.23 -9.91
N VAL A 139 -17.64 6.19 -10.56
CA VAL A 139 -17.54 6.20 -12.03
C VAL A 139 -18.28 5.00 -12.62
N LEU A 140 -18.18 3.85 -11.96
CA LEU A 140 -18.92 2.66 -12.37
C LEU A 140 -20.43 2.76 -12.10
N ALA A 141 -20.85 3.55 -11.12
CA ALA A 141 -22.24 3.74 -10.74
C ALA A 141 -22.98 4.69 -11.69
N GLU A 142 -22.29 5.69 -12.25
CA GLU A 142 -22.84 6.62 -13.26
C GLU A 142 -22.93 6.01 -14.66
N GLY A 143 -22.08 5.04 -14.96
CA GLY A 143 -22.15 4.25 -16.20
C GLY A 143 -21.35 4.84 -17.36
N SER A 144 -21.23 4.07 -18.44
CA SER A 144 -20.26 4.29 -19.54
C SER A 144 -20.64 5.39 -20.54
N GLY A 145 -21.45 6.38 -20.16
CA GLY A 145 -21.96 7.39 -21.10
C GLY A 145 -22.48 8.67 -20.44
N GLY A 146 -21.93 8.99 -19.27
CA GLY A 146 -22.27 10.19 -18.52
C GLY A 146 -21.14 11.21 -18.51
N GLU A 147 -21.52 12.43 -18.19
CA GLU A 147 -20.63 13.45 -17.65
C GLU A 147 -20.65 13.34 -16.12
N PHE A 148 -19.51 13.57 -15.49
CA PHE A 148 -19.38 13.59 -14.04
C PHE A 148 -18.88 14.95 -13.56
N GLU A 149 -19.52 15.47 -12.51
CA GLU A 149 -19.03 16.65 -11.78
C GLU A 149 -18.12 16.19 -10.66
N ASP A 150 -16.91 16.73 -10.59
CA ASP A 150 -15.98 16.44 -9.49
C ASP A 150 -16.64 16.74 -8.12
N PRO A 151 -16.78 15.73 -7.23
CA PRO A 151 -17.50 15.82 -5.98
C PRO A 151 -16.71 16.61 -4.94
N GLU A 152 -15.42 16.86 -5.20
CA GLU A 152 -14.52 17.65 -4.38
C GLU A 152 -14.33 19.07 -4.93
N CYS A 153 -15.04 19.42 -6.01
CA CYS A 153 -14.94 20.74 -6.61
C CYS A 153 -15.41 21.83 -5.64
N SER A 154 -14.49 22.76 -5.33
CA SER A 154 -14.75 23.92 -4.47
C SER A 154 -14.93 25.23 -5.26
N ALA A 155 -14.77 25.18 -6.59
CA ALA A 155 -14.86 26.33 -7.48
C ALA A 155 -16.11 26.24 -8.37
N GLU A 156 -16.90 27.31 -8.44
CA GLU A 156 -18.05 27.40 -9.35
C GLU A 156 -17.67 28.15 -10.66
N PRO A 157 -17.99 27.62 -11.86
CA PRO A 157 -18.67 26.35 -12.11
C PRO A 157 -17.72 25.15 -11.97
N CYS A 158 -18.26 24.03 -11.49
CA CYS A 158 -17.50 22.79 -11.34
C CYS A 158 -17.01 22.27 -12.69
N GLU A 159 -15.83 21.67 -12.69
CA GLU A 159 -15.30 20.98 -13.86
C GLU A 159 -16.09 19.70 -14.10
N VAL A 160 -16.51 19.51 -15.36
CA VAL A 160 -17.31 18.39 -15.81
C VAL A 160 -16.42 17.49 -16.67
N TYR A 161 -16.26 16.24 -16.26
CA TYR A 161 -15.44 15.24 -16.94
C TYR A 161 -16.32 14.32 -17.80
N GLU A 162 -15.89 14.04 -19.02
CA GLU A 162 -16.58 13.10 -19.91
C GLU A 162 -16.08 11.67 -19.66
N ILE A 163 -16.98 10.76 -19.31
CA ILE A 163 -16.63 9.34 -19.13
C ILE A 163 -16.61 8.66 -20.51
N THR A 164 -15.41 8.46 -21.06
CA THR A 164 -15.24 7.68 -22.28
C THR A 164 -15.46 6.19 -22.02
N SER A 165 -15.90 5.42 -23.02
CA SER A 165 -16.08 3.97 -22.86
C SER A 165 -14.76 3.24 -22.57
N ASP A 166 -13.65 3.77 -23.07
CA ASP A 166 -12.33 3.16 -22.93
C ASP A 166 -11.83 3.31 -21.50
N ALA A 167 -11.87 4.53 -20.94
CA ALA A 167 -11.54 4.78 -19.55
C ALA A 167 -12.42 3.98 -18.58
N TYR A 168 -13.74 3.96 -18.81
CA TYR A 168 -14.67 3.13 -18.03
C TYR A 168 -14.26 1.65 -18.02
N ASN A 169 -13.93 1.09 -19.19
CA ASN A 169 -13.52 -0.31 -19.31
C ASN A 169 -12.21 -0.59 -18.57
N ILE A 170 -11.26 0.35 -18.59
CA ILE A 170 -9.98 0.23 -17.86
C ILE A 170 -10.23 0.21 -16.35
N ILE A 171 -11.05 1.13 -15.83
CA ILE A 171 -11.39 1.20 -14.40
C ILE A 171 -12.11 -0.07 -13.95
N ALA A 172 -13.09 -0.52 -14.72
CA ALA A 172 -13.80 -1.77 -14.47
C ALA A 172 -12.86 -2.98 -14.45
N ALA A 173 -11.93 -3.06 -15.40
CA ALA A 173 -10.92 -4.11 -15.44
C ALA A 173 -10.05 -4.10 -14.18
N GLY A 174 -9.58 -2.92 -13.74
CA GLY A 174 -8.81 -2.79 -12.51
C GLY A 174 -9.57 -3.27 -11.27
N ILE A 175 -10.85 -2.91 -11.11
CA ILE A 175 -11.70 -3.38 -10.00
C ILE A 175 -11.89 -4.90 -10.06
N VAL A 176 -12.12 -5.49 -11.23
CA VAL A 176 -12.24 -6.94 -11.39
C VAL A 176 -10.95 -7.65 -10.96
N ILE A 177 -9.79 -7.10 -11.32
CA ILE A 177 -8.48 -7.62 -10.91
C ILE A 177 -8.34 -7.55 -9.38
N GLN A 178 -8.75 -6.45 -8.74
CA GLN A 178 -8.71 -6.32 -7.28
C GLN A 178 -9.60 -7.36 -6.58
N VAL A 179 -10.84 -7.57 -7.05
CA VAL A 179 -11.74 -8.59 -6.50
C VAL A 179 -11.16 -9.99 -6.69
N ALA A 180 -10.59 -10.28 -7.85
CA ALA A 180 -9.91 -11.55 -8.12
C ALA A 180 -8.72 -11.76 -7.17
N ALA A 181 -7.91 -10.72 -6.93
CA ALA A 181 -6.79 -10.77 -6.01
C ALA A 181 -7.24 -11.08 -4.57
N ILE A 182 -8.31 -10.44 -4.08
CA ILE A 182 -8.90 -10.75 -2.77
C ILE A 182 -9.36 -12.21 -2.72
N GLY A 183 -10.07 -12.68 -3.75
CA GLY A 183 -10.49 -14.08 -3.87
C GLY A 183 -9.31 -15.06 -3.86
N MET A 184 -8.22 -14.74 -4.54
CA MET A 184 -6.99 -15.53 -4.55
C MET A 184 -6.30 -15.55 -3.18
N ALA A 185 -6.28 -14.44 -2.46
CA ALA A 185 -5.68 -14.35 -1.13
C ALA A 185 -6.43 -15.23 -0.12
N TRP A 186 -7.76 -15.11 -0.07
CA TRP A 186 -8.60 -15.82 0.90
C TRP A 186 -8.85 -17.28 0.51
N GLY A 187 -9.17 -17.54 -0.75
CA GLY A 187 -9.56 -18.87 -1.23
C GLY A 187 -8.38 -19.77 -1.58
N MET A 188 -7.47 -19.27 -2.43
CA MET A 188 -6.35 -20.06 -2.95
C MET A 188 -5.08 -19.94 -2.12
N ARG A 189 -5.05 -19.00 -1.15
CA ARG A 189 -3.86 -18.73 -0.32
C ARG A 189 -2.62 -18.41 -1.18
N ASN A 190 -2.83 -17.72 -2.30
CA ASN A 190 -1.76 -17.47 -3.26
C ASN A 190 -1.09 -16.13 -2.97
N TYR A 191 0.24 -16.15 -2.76
CA TYR A 191 1.00 -14.93 -2.48
C TYR A 191 1.00 -13.93 -3.65
N LEU A 192 0.77 -14.39 -4.88
CA LEU A 192 0.60 -13.53 -6.06
C LEU A 192 -0.66 -12.65 -5.99
N ALA A 193 -1.57 -12.90 -5.05
CA ALA A 193 -2.67 -12.01 -4.76
C ALA A 193 -2.19 -10.59 -4.40
N GLY A 194 -1.07 -10.47 -3.69
CA GLY A 194 -0.47 -9.18 -3.33
C GLY A 194 -0.19 -8.27 -4.54
N PRO A 195 0.74 -8.65 -5.42
CA PRO A 195 1.05 -7.86 -6.61
C PRO A 195 -0.16 -7.73 -7.55
N LEU A 196 -1.01 -8.75 -7.67
CA LEU A 196 -2.20 -8.66 -8.51
C LEU A 196 -3.19 -7.60 -8.00
N GLY A 197 -3.43 -7.53 -6.69
CA GLY A 197 -4.31 -6.52 -6.09
C GLY A 197 -3.80 -5.11 -6.36
N PHE A 198 -2.49 -4.91 -6.23
CA PHE A 198 -1.88 -3.61 -6.53
C PHE A 198 -1.88 -3.25 -8.02
N LEU A 199 -1.68 -4.22 -8.92
CA LEU A 199 -1.88 -3.99 -10.36
C LEU A 199 -3.30 -3.56 -10.67
N GLY A 200 -4.29 -4.13 -9.99
CA GLY A 200 -5.69 -3.73 -10.16
C GLY A 200 -5.95 -2.29 -9.72
N ILE A 201 -5.33 -1.83 -8.63
CA ILE A 201 -5.38 -0.42 -8.20
C ILE A 201 -4.74 0.48 -9.26
N PHE A 202 -3.51 0.17 -9.68
CA PHE A 202 -2.78 0.98 -10.65
C PHE A 202 -3.49 1.03 -12.02
N THR A 203 -4.11 -0.08 -12.43
CA THR A 203 -4.91 -0.14 -13.66
C THR A 203 -6.12 0.80 -13.57
N SER A 204 -6.83 0.80 -12.44
CA SER A 204 -7.95 1.72 -12.27
C SER A 204 -7.50 3.18 -12.22
N TRP A 205 -6.35 3.46 -11.61
CA TRP A 205 -5.78 4.80 -11.57
C TRP A 205 -5.40 5.32 -12.95
N TYR A 206 -4.76 4.47 -13.77
CA TYR A 206 -4.48 4.77 -15.17
C TYR A 206 -5.75 5.11 -15.96
N GLY A 207 -6.84 4.39 -15.69
CA GLY A 207 -8.13 4.69 -16.30
C GLY A 207 -8.71 6.05 -15.88
N MET A 208 -8.39 6.56 -14.69
CA MET A 208 -8.76 7.92 -14.29
C MET A 208 -7.99 8.99 -15.04
N GLY A 209 -6.68 8.79 -15.22
CA GLY A 209 -5.85 9.70 -16.03
C GLY A 209 -6.38 9.84 -17.47
N ASP A 210 -6.88 8.75 -18.05
CA ASP A 210 -7.49 8.76 -19.40
C ASP A 210 -8.80 9.58 -19.48
N MET A 211 -9.47 9.83 -18.35
CA MET A 211 -10.62 10.75 -18.26
C MET A 211 -10.22 12.21 -17.99
N GLY A 212 -8.91 12.48 -17.86
CA GLY A 212 -8.39 13.77 -17.42
C GLY A 212 -8.46 13.98 -15.90
N ILE A 213 -8.68 12.92 -15.12
CA ILE A 213 -8.71 12.98 -13.65
C ILE A 213 -7.36 12.51 -13.10
N GLY A 214 -6.61 13.44 -12.53
CA GLY A 214 -5.24 13.23 -12.07
C GLY A 214 -4.20 13.38 -13.19
N ASP A 215 -2.94 13.15 -12.86
CA ASP A 215 -1.83 13.29 -13.80
C ASP A 215 -1.59 12.01 -14.62
N ASP A 216 -1.14 12.19 -15.87
CA ASP A 216 -0.64 11.09 -16.69
C ASP A 216 0.52 10.38 -15.98
N PRO A 217 0.57 9.04 -15.98
CA PRO A 217 1.60 8.32 -15.26
C PRO A 217 3.00 8.62 -15.81
N ALA A 218 3.82 9.25 -14.98
CA ALA A 218 5.19 9.59 -15.24
C ALA A 218 6.13 8.41 -14.90
N GLY A 219 7.41 8.56 -15.22
CA GLY A 219 8.43 7.55 -14.91
C GLY A 219 8.55 7.23 -13.40
N ALA A 220 8.25 8.20 -12.54
CA ALA A 220 8.23 8.01 -11.09
C ALA A 220 7.10 7.06 -10.65
N ASP A 221 5.95 7.11 -11.32
CA ASP A 221 4.79 6.29 -10.99
C ASP A 221 5.02 4.82 -11.33
N PHE A 222 5.72 4.54 -12.43
CA PHE A 222 6.14 3.18 -12.74
C PHE A 222 7.16 2.64 -11.73
N ALA A 223 8.06 3.49 -11.22
CA ALA A 223 8.99 3.09 -10.16
C ALA A 223 8.24 2.79 -8.86
N TRP A 224 7.25 3.62 -8.52
CA TRP A 224 6.36 3.40 -7.37
C TRP A 224 5.56 2.11 -7.50
N MET A 225 4.98 1.86 -8.67
CA MET A 225 4.30 0.60 -8.96
C MET A 225 5.22 -0.59 -8.73
N LEU A 226 6.43 -0.59 -9.31
CA LEU A 226 7.37 -1.69 -9.13
C LEU A 226 7.77 -1.90 -7.66
N ALA A 227 7.95 -0.82 -6.90
CA ALA A 227 8.25 -0.89 -5.48
C ALA A 227 7.11 -1.53 -4.68
N MET A 228 5.87 -1.11 -4.94
CA MET A 228 4.66 -1.65 -4.31
C MET A 228 4.43 -3.12 -4.69
N LEU A 229 4.56 -3.48 -5.97
CA LEU A 229 4.46 -4.88 -6.42
C LEU A 229 5.47 -5.77 -5.70
N THR A 230 6.71 -5.29 -5.57
CA THR A 230 7.77 -6.00 -4.85
C THR A 230 7.41 -6.16 -3.37
N PHE A 231 6.97 -5.08 -2.72
CA PHE A 231 6.57 -5.08 -1.32
C PHE A 231 5.42 -6.06 -1.05
N PHE A 232 4.32 -5.98 -1.80
CA PHE A 232 3.17 -6.87 -1.62
C PHE A 232 3.49 -8.32 -1.95
N THR A 233 4.36 -8.57 -2.94
CA THR A 233 4.83 -9.93 -3.22
C THR A 233 5.55 -10.51 -2.01
N LEU A 234 6.48 -9.75 -1.41
CA LEU A 234 7.29 -10.24 -0.30
C LEU A 234 6.47 -10.41 0.98
N VAL A 235 5.61 -9.44 1.31
CA VAL A 235 4.67 -9.55 2.45
C VAL A 235 3.80 -10.78 2.31
N MET A 236 3.14 -10.95 1.16
CA MET A 236 2.23 -12.09 0.97
C MET A 236 2.98 -13.41 0.88
N TYR A 237 4.23 -13.41 0.40
CA TYR A 237 5.10 -14.58 0.44
C TYR A 237 5.46 -14.96 1.88
N GLY A 238 5.80 -13.98 2.74
CA GLY A 238 6.03 -14.21 4.16
C GLY A 238 4.82 -14.84 4.86
N ALA A 239 3.62 -14.36 4.55
CA ALA A 239 2.39 -14.80 5.19
C ALA A 239 1.79 -16.10 4.63
N LEU A 240 1.88 -16.34 3.32
CA LEU A 240 1.17 -17.44 2.64
C LEU A 240 2.13 -18.40 1.91
N GLY A 241 3.30 -17.93 1.48
CA GLY A 241 4.28 -18.73 0.75
C GLY A 241 5.06 -19.71 1.63
N ARG A 242 5.23 -19.42 2.92
CA ARG A 242 5.93 -20.31 3.87
C ARG A 242 5.20 -21.63 4.12
N GLU A 243 3.86 -21.64 4.04
CA GLU A 243 3.04 -22.86 4.23
C GLU A 243 3.16 -23.86 3.06
N VAL A 244 3.68 -23.45 1.89
CA VAL A 244 3.75 -24.27 0.66
C VAL A 244 5.15 -24.89 0.45
N ALA A 245 6.14 -24.52 1.27
CA ALA A 245 7.41 -25.23 1.28
C ALA A 245 7.16 -26.65 1.83
N PRO A 246 7.35 -27.71 1.02
CA PRO A 246 7.09 -29.06 1.50
C PRO A 246 7.99 -29.34 2.70
N ASN A 247 7.40 -29.89 3.76
CA ASN A 247 8.10 -30.64 4.79
C ASN A 247 9.05 -31.63 4.12
N SER A 248 10.30 -31.23 3.87
CA SER A 248 11.34 -32.09 3.33
C SER A 248 12.19 -32.72 4.44
N ASP A 249 11.92 -32.38 5.71
CA ASP A 249 12.67 -32.88 6.86
C ASP A 249 11.83 -33.72 7.83
N ALA A 250 10.71 -34.30 7.38
CA ALA A 250 9.86 -35.16 8.22
C ALA A 250 9.48 -36.49 7.57
N SER A 251 10.48 -37.27 7.12
CA SER A 251 10.39 -38.75 7.07
C SER A 251 11.74 -39.41 6.78
N GLU A 252 12.76 -39.17 7.60
CA GLU A 252 13.85 -40.15 7.75
C GLU A 252 13.97 -40.48 9.24
N GLY A 253 13.31 -41.58 9.64
CA GLY A 253 13.48 -42.15 10.97
C GLY A 253 12.22 -42.75 11.54
N GLU A 254 11.79 -43.90 11.01
CA GLU A 254 11.36 -45.08 11.78
C GLU A 254 11.68 -46.35 10.97
#